data_AF-A0A533XUS3-F1
#
_entry.id   AF-A0A533XUS3-F1
#
_cell.length_a   1.000
_cell.length_b   1.000
_cell.length_c   1.000
_cell.angle_alpha   90.00
_cell.angle_beta   90.00
_cell.angle_gamma   90.00
#
_symmetry.space_group_name_H-M   'P 1'
#
loop_
_entity.id
_entity.type
_entity.pdbx_description
1 polymer ?
#
loop_
_entity_poly.entity_id
_entity_poly.type
_entity_poly.pdbx_seq_one_letter_code
_entity_poly.pdbx_strand_id
1 'polypeptide(L)'
;MIYAMIVPLVILDVCVEIYQRVVFPLLGTPIAPRREYMRFDRHRLEYLDPIQKLGCWYCGYANGLLHYASRIAAQTEEIFCPIQHQSGGGFHPPAHHADFAPFGDREGFEARWAKWHGSSTVSRSS
;
A
#
# COMPACT_ATOMS: atom_id res chain seq x y z
N MET A 1 -10.59 25.56 -3.62
CA MET A 1 -9.79 24.74 -4.55
C MET A 1 -9.12 23.53 -3.89
N ILE A 2 -8.76 23.58 -2.59
CA ILE A 2 -8.14 22.44 -1.88
C ILE A 2 -9.05 21.18 -1.87
N TYR A 3 -10.37 21.36 -1.74
CA TYR A 3 -11.33 20.25 -1.73
C TYR A 3 -11.65 19.65 -3.11
N ALA A 4 -11.12 20.21 -4.22
CA ALA A 4 -11.44 19.71 -5.56
C ALA A 4 -11.01 18.24 -5.76
N MET A 5 -9.95 17.82 -5.08
CA MET A 5 -9.45 16.45 -5.12
C MET A 5 -10.29 15.47 -4.29
N ILE A 6 -11.31 15.92 -3.55
CA ILE A 6 -12.15 15.00 -2.77
C ILE A 6 -12.87 14.00 -3.66
N VAL A 7 -13.31 14.40 -4.85
CA VAL A 7 -14.00 13.52 -5.79
C VAL A 7 -13.06 12.43 -6.32
N PRO A 8 -11.87 12.75 -6.89
CA PRO A 8 -10.88 11.73 -7.24
C PRO A 8 -10.49 10.81 -6.07
N LEU A 9 -10.32 11.36 -4.87
CA LEU A 9 -9.96 10.58 -3.68
C LEU A 9 -11.08 9.61 -3.29
N VAL A 10 -12.35 10.02 -3.32
CA VAL A 10 -13.48 9.12 -3.03
C VAL A 10 -13.59 8.02 -4.10
N ILE A 11 -13.37 8.33 -5.37
CA ILE A 11 -13.34 7.32 -6.44
C ILE A 11 -12.21 6.32 -6.20
N LEU A 12 -10.99 6.80 -5.92
CA LEU A 12 -9.85 5.96 -5.58
C LEU A 12 -10.16 5.06 -4.37
N ASP A 13 -10.78 5.63 -3.34
CA ASP A 13 -11.16 4.92 -2.13
C ASP A 13 -12.08 3.73 -2.42
N VAL A 14 -13.15 3.96 -3.17
CA VAL A 14 -14.08 2.90 -3.58
C VAL A 14 -13.37 1.83 -4.40
N CYS A 15 -12.54 2.24 -5.38
CA CYS A 15 -11.80 1.30 -6.22
C CYS A 15 -10.84 0.43 -5.41
N VAL A 16 -10.07 1.03 -4.50
CA VAL A 16 -9.09 0.35 -3.65
C VAL A 16 -9.77 -0.60 -2.66
N GLU A 17 -10.90 -0.18 -2.09
CA GLU A 17 -11.68 -1.02 -1.19
C GLU A 17 -12.29 -2.23 -1.91
N ILE A 18 -12.83 -2.05 -3.13
CA ILE A 18 -13.31 -3.16 -3.96
C ILE A 18 -12.17 -4.08 -4.34
N TYR A 19 -11.05 -3.51 -4.82
CA TYR A 19 -9.87 -4.26 -5.24
C TYR A 19 -9.40 -5.23 -4.17
N GLN A 20 -9.10 -4.75 -2.96
CA GLN A 20 -8.58 -5.65 -1.92
C GLN A 20 -9.63 -6.68 -1.47
N ARG A 21 -10.92 -6.30 -1.38
CA ARG A 21 -11.97 -7.22 -0.92
C ARG A 21 -12.23 -8.35 -1.90
N VAL A 22 -12.01 -8.11 -3.20
CA VAL A 22 -12.17 -9.13 -4.24
C VAL A 22 -10.87 -9.90 -4.43
N VAL A 23 -9.73 -9.21 -4.56
CA VAL A 23 -8.46 -9.81 -4.97
C VAL A 23 -7.73 -10.46 -3.80
N PHE A 24 -7.72 -9.87 -2.60
CA PHE A 24 -6.90 -10.41 -1.51
C PHE A 24 -7.38 -11.77 -0.99
N PRO A 25 -8.71 -12.04 -0.87
CA PRO A 25 -9.18 -13.39 -0.58
C PRO A 25 -8.79 -14.41 -1.64
N LEU A 26 -8.75 -14.01 -2.92
CA LEU A 26 -8.30 -14.88 -4.02
C LEU A 26 -6.79 -15.16 -3.96
N LEU A 27 -6.00 -14.19 -3.49
CA LEU A 27 -4.55 -14.32 -3.32
C LEU A 27 -4.13 -14.92 -1.97
N GLY A 28 -5.07 -15.19 -1.05
CA GLY A 28 -4.78 -15.70 0.29
C GLY A 28 -4.11 -14.69 1.24
N THR A 29 -4.25 -13.39 0.96
CA THR A 29 -3.61 -12.31 1.72
C THR A 29 -4.62 -11.65 2.67
N PRO A 30 -4.22 -11.21 3.88
CA PRO A 30 -5.12 -10.49 4.78
C PRO A 30 -5.48 -9.09 4.27
N ILE A 31 -6.75 -8.72 4.44
CA ILE A 31 -7.28 -7.39 4.13
C ILE A 31 -6.63 -6.34 5.06
N ALA A 32 -6.23 -5.20 4.49
CA ALA A 32 -5.66 -4.11 5.27
C ALA A 32 -6.77 -3.43 6.11
N PRO A 33 -6.60 -3.31 7.44
CA PRO A 33 -7.61 -2.71 8.29
C PRO A 33 -7.62 -1.18 8.13
N ARG A 34 -8.59 -0.64 7.39
CA ARG A 34 -8.77 0.81 7.15
C ARG A 34 -8.59 1.71 8.38
N ARG A 35 -9.10 1.28 9.54
CA ARG A 35 -9.05 2.03 10.82
C ARG A 35 -7.63 2.34 11.29
N GLU A 36 -6.63 1.58 10.83
CA GLU A 36 -5.23 1.80 11.19
C GLU A 36 -4.60 2.94 10.39
N TYR A 37 -5.22 3.31 9.26
CA TYR A 37 -4.72 4.32 8.32
C TYR A 37 -5.45 5.66 8.45
N MET A 38 -6.75 5.63 8.77
CA MET A 38 -7.57 6.83 8.87
C MET A 38 -7.92 7.15 10.32
N ARG A 39 -7.35 8.24 10.84
CA ARG A 39 -7.66 8.76 12.18
C ARG A 39 -8.14 10.20 12.09
N PHE A 40 -9.29 10.46 12.71
CA PHE A 40 -9.95 11.77 12.73
C PHE A 40 -10.15 12.22 14.17
N ASP A 41 -9.08 12.48 14.92
CA ASP A 41 -9.10 12.88 16.33
C ASP A 41 -8.95 14.40 16.53
N ARG A 42 -8.28 15.08 15.58
CA ARG A 42 -7.96 16.51 15.64
C ARG A 42 -9.17 17.45 15.69
N HIS A 43 -10.37 16.96 15.38
CA HIS A 43 -11.60 17.75 15.55
C HIS A 43 -11.93 18.07 17.02
N ARG A 44 -11.38 17.28 17.96
CA ARG A 44 -11.55 17.45 19.41
C ARG A 44 -10.68 18.56 20.00
N LEU A 45 -9.77 19.13 19.22
CA LEU A 45 -8.92 20.22 19.66
C LEU A 45 -9.76 21.51 19.72
N GLU A 46 -9.89 22.08 20.91
CA GLU A 46 -10.79 23.20 21.19
C GLU A 46 -10.31 24.52 20.58
N TYR A 47 -8.99 24.67 20.41
CA TYR A 47 -8.35 25.88 19.89
C TYR A 47 -8.37 26.03 18.36
N LEU A 48 -8.91 25.04 17.64
CA LEU A 48 -9.00 25.07 16.17
C LEU A 48 -10.34 25.66 15.72
N ASP A 49 -10.28 26.65 14.83
CA ASP A 49 -11.46 27.21 14.17
C ASP A 49 -12.18 26.15 13.31
N PRO A 50 -13.50 26.29 13.06
CA PRO A 50 -14.27 25.36 12.23
C PRO A 50 -13.67 25.10 10.84
N ILE A 51 -13.11 26.14 10.20
CA ILE A 51 -12.45 26.03 8.88
C ILE A 51 -11.17 25.19 8.98
N GLN A 52 -10.40 25.36 10.05
CA GLN A 52 -9.18 24.59 10.27
C GLN A 52 -9.50 23.13 10.61
N LYS A 53 -10.60 22.88 11.35
CA LYS A 53 -11.11 21.53 11.61
C LYS A 53 -11.52 20.82 10.32
N LEU A 54 -12.18 21.53 9.40
CA LEU A 54 -12.54 20.99 8.08
C LEU A 54 -11.29 20.66 7.24
N GLY A 55 -10.29 21.54 7.24
CA GLY A 55 -9.00 21.29 6.61
C GLY A 55 -8.29 20.07 7.20
N CYS A 56 -8.28 19.94 8.53
CA CYS A 56 -7.72 18.79 9.23
C CYS A 56 -8.44 17.48 8.87
N TRP A 57 -9.77 17.50 8.75
CA TRP A 57 -10.55 16.37 8.26
C TRP A 57 -10.16 15.96 6.84
N TYR A 58 -10.10 16.94 5.93
CA TYR A 58 -9.71 16.70 4.56
C TYR A 58 -8.29 16.13 4.45
N CYS A 59 -7.31 16.77 5.09
CA CYS A 59 -5.92 16.31 5.06
C CYS A 59 -5.75 14.95 5.75
N GLY A 60 -6.47 14.69 6.85
CA GLY A 60 -6.47 13.39 7.51
C GLY A 60 -7.04 12.28 6.63
N TYR A 61 -8.12 12.58 5.90
CA TYR A 61 -8.72 11.64 4.95
C TYR A 61 -7.80 11.39 3.77
N ALA A 62 -7.31 12.45 3.11
CA ALA A 62 -6.49 12.34 1.90
C ALA A 62 -5.17 11.58 2.18
N ASN A 63 -4.41 11.97 3.21
CA ASN A 63 -3.15 11.31 3.53
C ASN A 63 -3.37 9.89 4.06
N GLY A 64 -4.40 9.68 4.89
CA GLY A 64 -4.76 8.36 5.39
C GLY A 64 -5.13 7.41 4.25
N LEU A 65 -5.91 7.88 3.28
CA LEU A 65 -6.29 7.11 2.09
C LEU A 65 -5.08 6.77 1.22
N LEU A 66 -4.19 7.73 0.94
CA LEU A 66 -3.02 7.47 0.12
C LEU A 66 -2.06 6.48 0.79
N HIS A 67 -1.87 6.58 2.11
CA HIS A 67 -1.10 5.61 2.87
C HIS A 67 -1.73 4.21 2.85
N TYR A 68 -3.07 4.14 3.00
CA TYR A 68 -3.84 2.90 2.89
C TYR A 68 -3.71 2.24 1.52
N ALA A 69 -3.90 3.01 0.45
CA ALA A 69 -3.75 2.53 -0.93
C ALA A 69 -2.32 2.05 -1.21
N SER A 70 -1.32 2.79 -0.73
CA SER A 70 0.09 2.39 -0.85
C SER A 70 0.38 1.07 -0.12
N ARG A 71 -0.17 0.86 1.10
CA ARG A 71 -0.02 -0.43 1.79
C ARG A 71 -0.62 -1.58 0.98
N ILE A 72 -1.82 -1.39 0.44
CA ILE A 72 -2.51 -2.41 -0.36
C ILE A 72 -1.67 -2.76 -1.58
N ALA A 73 -1.15 -1.75 -2.30
CA ALA A 73 -0.22 -1.96 -3.41
C ALA A 73 1.06 -2.68 -2.97
N ALA A 74 1.62 -2.36 -1.79
CA ALA A 74 2.79 -3.03 -1.24
C ALA A 74 2.53 -4.52 -0.94
N GLN A 75 1.36 -4.87 -0.38
CA GLN A 75 0.97 -6.27 -0.18
C GLN A 75 0.86 -7.02 -1.51
N THR A 76 0.28 -6.36 -2.52
CA THR A 76 0.23 -6.90 -3.88
C THR A 76 1.63 -7.12 -4.43
N GLU A 77 2.53 -6.15 -4.28
CA GLU A 77 3.91 -6.24 -4.77
C GLU A 77 4.70 -7.38 -4.08
N GLU A 78 4.52 -7.58 -2.76
CA GLU A 78 5.11 -8.71 -2.01
C GLU A 78 4.75 -10.08 -2.60
N ILE A 79 3.55 -10.21 -3.18
CA ILE A 79 3.08 -11.44 -3.81
C ILE A 79 3.71 -11.57 -5.19
N PHE A 80 3.60 -10.55 -6.04
CA PHE A 80 3.98 -10.64 -7.45
C PHE A 80 5.49 -10.53 -7.69
N CYS A 81 6.17 -9.59 -7.05
CA CYS A 81 7.55 -9.23 -7.36
C CYS A 81 8.32 -8.71 -6.12
N PRO A 82 8.77 -9.59 -5.22
CA PRO A 82 9.56 -9.19 -4.05
C PRO A 82 11.05 -8.91 -4.38
N ILE A 83 11.33 -8.08 -5.40
CA ILE A 83 12.67 -7.60 -5.79
C ILE A 83 12.73 -6.07 -5.67
N GLN A 84 13.80 -5.56 -5.06
CA GLN A 84 14.06 -4.13 -4.95
C GLN A 84 14.31 -3.49 -6.33
N HIS A 85 13.89 -2.24 -6.51
CA HIS A 85 14.33 -1.46 -7.65
C HIS A 85 15.84 -1.24 -7.64
N GLN A 86 16.41 -1.01 -8.83
CA GLN A 86 17.81 -0.62 -8.94
C GLN A 86 18.07 0.68 -8.18
N SER A 87 19.07 0.68 -7.31
CA SER A 87 19.48 1.86 -6.56
C SER A 87 20.06 2.94 -7.47
N GLY A 88 19.76 4.21 -7.18
CA GLY A 88 20.31 5.38 -7.87
C GLY A 88 19.25 6.36 -8.36
N GLY A 89 19.69 7.37 -9.10
CA GLY A 89 18.78 8.29 -9.82
C GLY A 89 17.87 9.18 -8.95
N GLY A 90 18.16 9.32 -7.65
CA GLY A 90 17.28 10.07 -6.73
C GLY A 90 15.98 9.34 -6.39
N PHE A 91 15.91 8.03 -6.60
CA PHE A 91 14.74 7.23 -6.24
C PHE A 91 14.59 7.13 -4.72
N HIS A 92 13.37 7.31 -4.22
CA HIS A 92 13.03 7.12 -2.82
C HIS A 92 12.37 5.75 -2.65
N PRO A 93 13.11 4.72 -2.21
CA PRO A 93 12.57 3.38 -2.10
C PRO A 93 11.43 3.33 -1.06
N PRO A 94 10.32 2.66 -1.38
CA PRO A 94 9.28 2.37 -0.39
C PRO A 94 9.83 1.60 0.81
N ALA A 95 9.32 1.87 2.00
CA ALA A 95 9.82 1.25 3.22
C ALA A 95 9.68 -0.29 3.24
N HIS A 96 8.66 -0.86 2.57
CA HIS A 96 8.44 -2.31 2.52
C HIS A 96 9.46 -3.05 1.63
N HIS A 97 10.25 -2.34 0.83
CA HIS A 97 11.33 -2.95 0.02
C HIS A 97 12.50 -3.45 0.88
N ALA A 98 12.56 -3.08 2.17
CA ALA A 98 13.57 -3.58 3.10
C ALA A 98 13.59 -5.11 3.20
N ASP A 99 12.43 -5.76 3.04
CA ASP A 99 12.29 -7.21 3.10
C ASP A 99 12.47 -7.90 1.74
N PHE A 100 12.67 -7.15 0.65
CA PHE A 100 12.76 -7.68 -0.72
C PHE A 100 14.17 -8.18 -1.05
N ALA A 101 14.27 -9.01 -2.10
CA ALA A 101 15.56 -9.43 -2.64
C ALA A 101 16.27 -8.24 -3.31
N PRO A 102 17.60 -8.09 -3.19
CA PRO A 102 18.34 -7.06 -3.91
C PRO A 102 18.10 -7.12 -5.43
N PHE A 103 18.24 -5.98 -6.10
CA PHE A 103 18.10 -5.93 -7.55
C PHE A 103 19.09 -6.90 -8.22
N GLY A 104 18.55 -7.80 -9.06
CA GLY A 104 19.33 -8.83 -9.78
C GLY A 104 19.58 -10.13 -9.00
N ASP A 105 19.14 -10.24 -7.74
CA ASP A 105 19.26 -11.47 -6.95
C ASP A 105 18.13 -12.46 -7.27
N ARG A 106 18.42 -13.38 -8.19
CA ARG A 106 17.47 -14.40 -8.64
C ARG A 106 17.11 -15.40 -7.52
N GLU A 107 18.08 -15.87 -6.77
CA GLU A 107 17.85 -16.87 -5.71
C GLU A 107 17.01 -16.26 -4.58
N GLY A 108 17.33 -15.03 -4.17
CA GLY A 108 16.56 -14.30 -3.17
C GLY A 108 15.12 -14.01 -3.61
N PHE A 109 14.89 -13.77 -4.90
CA PHE A 109 13.56 -13.63 -5.47
C PHE A 109 12.78 -14.94 -5.42
N GLU A 110 13.34 -16.03 -5.97
CA GLU A 110 12.67 -17.33 -6.03
C GLU A 110 12.27 -17.82 -4.63
N ALA A 111 13.14 -17.61 -3.64
CA ALA A 111 12.84 -17.95 -2.25
C ALA A 111 11.63 -17.18 -1.67
N ARG A 112 11.53 -15.87 -1.93
CA ARG A 112 10.41 -15.04 -1.45
C ARG A 112 9.14 -15.26 -2.25
N TRP A 113 9.26 -15.46 -3.55
CA TRP A 113 8.13 -15.70 -4.46
C TRP A 113 7.46 -17.04 -4.17
N ALA A 114 8.25 -18.08 -3.85
CA ALA A 114 7.76 -19.40 -3.47
C ALA A 114 6.84 -19.39 -2.24
N LYS A 115 7.02 -18.42 -1.32
CA LYS A 115 6.15 -18.22 -0.14
C LYS A 115 4.67 -18.10 -0.53
N TRP A 116 4.40 -17.45 -1.67
CA TRP A 116 3.04 -17.18 -2.13
C TRP A 116 2.57 -18.15 -3.23
N HIS A 117 3.49 -18.80 -3.95
CA HIS A 117 3.20 -19.60 -5.15
C HIS A 117 3.55 -21.09 -5.03
N GLY A 118 3.83 -21.59 -3.84
CA GLY A 118 4.40 -22.93 -3.63
C GLY A 118 3.49 -24.10 -4.03
N SER A 119 3.67 -24.61 -5.26
CA SER A 119 3.93 -26.03 -5.58
C SER A 119 3.98 -26.26 -7.11
N SER A 120 5.12 -25.99 -7.77
CA SER A 120 5.62 -26.72 -8.98
C SER A 120 6.63 -25.91 -9.81
N THR A 121 7.92 -25.84 -9.44
CA THR A 121 9.06 -25.66 -10.38
C THR A 121 10.38 -25.57 -9.60
N VAL A 122 10.83 -26.67 -9.00
CA VAL A 122 12.27 -26.92 -8.78
C VAL A 122 12.55 -28.35 -9.23
N SER A 123 12.41 -28.57 -10.53
CA SER A 123 13.00 -29.73 -11.23
C SER A 123 13.31 -29.30 -12.66
N ARG A 124 14.51 -29.66 -13.14
CA ARG A 124 15.20 -29.31 -14.41
C ARG A 124 16.04 -28.03 -14.29
N SER A 125 17.35 -28.04 -14.49
CA SER A 125 18.30 -28.98 -15.10
C SER A 125 19.71 -28.55 -14.64
N SER A 126 20.56 -29.46 -14.14
CA SER A 126 21.60 -30.20 -14.89
C SER A 126 22.69 -29.30 -15.45
#